data_AF-V5Z3Y9-F1
#
_entry.id   AF-V5Z3Y9-F1
#
_cell.length_a   1.000
_cell.length_b   1.000
_cell.length_c   1.000
_cell.angle_alpha   90.00
_cell.angle_beta   90.00
_cell.angle_gamma   90.00
#
_symmetry.space_group_name_H-M   'P 1'
#
loop_
_entity.id
_entity.type
_entity.pdbx_description
1 polymer ?
#
loop_
_entity_poly.entity_id
_entity_poly.type
_entity_poly.pdbx_seq_one_letter_code
_entity_poly.pdbx_strand_id
1 'polypeptide(L)'
;MHDNDKLEYRVGYSPLSGGLYAGFVRRDSGKWEGQPQEVTNWAMFAVGQKLCREGNDMLFPLPDGRVMQLSATIGDADDKEVTDAQA
;
A
#
# COMPACT_ATOMS: atom_id res chain seq x y z
N MET A 1 22.01 -22.82 -15.91
CA MET A 1 21.56 -21.44 -16.18
C MET A 1 20.15 -21.33 -15.62
N HIS A 2 19.96 -20.53 -14.56
CA HIS A 2 18.73 -20.55 -13.78
C HIS A 2 17.57 -19.84 -14.49
N ASP A 3 16.39 -20.40 -14.28
CA ASP A 3 15.04 -20.14 -14.82
C ASP A 3 14.49 -18.74 -14.48
N ASN A 4 15.34 -17.70 -14.44
CA ASN A 4 15.00 -16.33 -13.99
C ASN A 4 14.03 -15.60 -14.94
N ASP A 5 13.88 -16.04 -16.19
CA ASP A 5 12.93 -15.45 -17.14
C ASP A 5 11.46 -15.65 -16.75
N LYS A 6 11.21 -16.56 -15.80
CA LYS A 6 9.86 -16.88 -15.30
C LYS A 6 9.49 -16.11 -14.04
N LEU A 7 10.40 -15.32 -13.46
CA LEU A 7 10.13 -14.58 -12.22
C LEU A 7 9.91 -13.09 -12.50
N GLU A 8 9.05 -12.48 -11.70
CA GLU A 8 8.83 -11.04 -11.68
C GLU A 8 8.68 -10.56 -10.23
N TYR A 9 9.20 -9.37 -9.93
CA TYR A 9 9.01 -8.76 -8.62
C TYR A 9 7.66 -8.04 -8.58
N ARG A 10 6.82 -8.34 -7.59
CA ARG A 10 5.49 -7.73 -7.43
C ARG A 10 5.25 -7.29 -6.00
N VAL A 11 4.37 -6.28 -5.87
CA VAL A 11 3.68 -5.93 -4.62
C VAL A 11 2.23 -6.39 -4.76
N GLY A 12 1.78 -7.25 -3.86
CA GLY A 12 0.43 -7.79 -3.83
C GLY A 12 -0.33 -7.34 -2.58
N TYR A 13 -1.64 -7.16 -2.72
CA TYR A 13 -2.56 -6.87 -1.62
C TYR A 13 -3.27 -8.14 -1.17
N SER A 14 -3.34 -8.36 0.15
CA SER A 14 -4.14 -9.41 0.77
C SER A 14 -5.46 -8.82 1.27
N PRO A 15 -6.61 -9.14 0.63
CA PRO A 15 -7.91 -8.63 1.07
C PRO A 15 -8.31 -9.10 2.47
N LEU A 16 -7.77 -10.24 2.92
CA LEU A 16 -8.12 -10.81 4.23
C LEU A 16 -7.41 -10.11 5.38
N SER A 17 -6.12 -9.80 5.23
CA SER A 17 -5.32 -9.15 6.28
C SER A 17 -5.21 -7.63 6.09
N GLY A 18 -5.59 -7.12 4.93
CA GLY A 18 -5.30 -5.74 4.52
C GLY A 18 -3.82 -5.47 4.22
N GLY A 19 -2.97 -6.50 4.30
CA GLY A 19 -1.52 -6.36 4.18
C GLY A 19 -1.03 -6.26 2.74
N LEU A 20 0.04 -5.49 2.53
CA LEU A 20 0.84 -5.46 1.31
C LEU A 20 2.06 -6.35 1.47
N TYR A 21 2.31 -7.18 0.46
CA TYR A 21 3.41 -8.12 0.43
C TYR A 21 4.25 -7.92 -0.83
N ALA A 22 5.58 -7.95 -0.70
CA ALA A 22 6.50 -7.80 -1.81
C ALA A 22 7.40 -9.03 -1.96
N GLY A 23 7.65 -9.47 -3.19
CA GLY A 23 8.46 -10.65 -3.45
C GLY A 23 8.44 -11.06 -4.92
N PHE A 24 9.14 -12.16 -5.22
CA PHE A 24 9.11 -12.75 -6.56
C PHE A 24 7.87 -13.60 -6.75
N VAL A 25 7.25 -13.46 -7.92
CA VAL A 25 6.09 -14.23 -8.37
C VAL A 25 6.49 -14.96 -9.65
N ARG A 26 6.04 -16.20 -9.79
CA ARG A 26 6.17 -16.94 -11.04
C ARG A 26 5.14 -16.45 -12.05
N ARG A 27 5.59 -15.99 -13.21
CA ARG A 27 4.75 -15.44 -14.29
C ARG A 27 3.71 -16.43 -14.81
N ASP A 28 4.04 -17.73 -14.81
CA ASP A 28 3.19 -18.79 -15.35
C ASP A 28 1.99 -19.13 -14.46
N SER A 29 2.16 -19.02 -13.15
CA SER A 29 1.22 -19.53 -12.15
C SER A 29 0.68 -18.45 -11.22
N GLY A 30 1.29 -17.26 -11.22
CA GLY A 30 0.95 -16.17 -10.30
C GLY A 30 1.26 -16.46 -8.84
N LYS A 31 1.96 -17.57 -8.54
CA LYS A 31 2.32 -17.96 -7.17
C LYS A 31 3.61 -17.28 -6.73
N TRP A 32 3.67 -16.93 -5.45
CA TRP A 32 4.90 -16.47 -4.82
C TRP A 32 6.00 -17.54 -4.91
N GLU A 33 7.20 -17.10 -5.23
CA GLU A 33 8.42 -17.89 -5.09
C GLU A 33 8.99 -17.62 -3.70
N GLY A 34 8.84 -18.60 -2.81
CA GLY A 34 9.22 -18.47 -1.41
C GLY A 34 8.23 -17.65 -0.58
N GLN A 35 8.68 -17.18 0.58
CA GLN A 35 7.86 -16.37 1.49
C GLN A 35 7.96 -14.89 1.09
N PRO A 36 6.85 -14.24 0.70
CA PRO A 36 6.88 -12.82 0.40
C PRO A 36 7.03 -12.01 1.70
N GLN A 37 7.68 -10.85 1.59
CA GLN A 37 7.89 -9.95 2.71
C GLN A 37 6.66 -9.08 2.93
N GLU A 38 6.20 -8.99 4.17
CA GLU A 38 5.17 -8.04 4.59
C GLU A 38 5.79 -6.62 4.58
N VAL A 39 5.17 -5.68 3.86
CA VAL A 39 5.72 -4.33 3.62
C VAL A 39 4.71 -3.20 3.84
N THR A 40 3.56 -3.46 4.47
CA THR A 40 2.46 -2.49 4.61
C THR A 40 2.93 -1.19 5.22
N ASN A 41 3.62 -1.24 6.36
CA ASN A 41 4.04 -0.04 7.07
C ASN A 41 5.02 0.81 6.25
N TRP A 42 5.95 0.18 5.52
CA TRP A 42 6.90 0.90 4.68
C TRP A 42 6.21 1.52 3.46
N ALA A 43 5.31 0.78 2.82
CA ALA A 43 4.56 1.27 1.67
C ALA A 43 3.66 2.46 2.08
N MET A 44 2.91 2.34 3.18
CA MET A 44 2.05 3.40 3.69
C MET A 44 2.85 4.63 4.09
N PHE A 45 4.00 4.46 4.75
CA PHE A 45 4.87 5.57 5.11
C PHE A 45 5.39 6.30 3.87
N ALA A 46 5.88 5.57 2.86
CA ALA A 46 6.38 6.16 1.62
C ALA A 46 5.27 6.93 0.87
N VAL A 47 4.05 6.39 0.80
CA VAL A 47 2.90 7.08 0.21
C VAL A 47 2.57 8.35 1.00
N GLY A 48 2.52 8.29 2.33
CA GLY A 48 2.28 9.46 3.17
C GLY A 48 3.31 10.58 2.96
N GLN A 49 4.60 10.22 2.90
CA GLN A 49 5.68 11.17 2.58
C GLN A 49 5.49 11.82 1.20
N LYS A 50 5.11 11.04 0.18
CA LYS A 50 4.85 11.55 -1.17
C LYS A 50 3.70 12.57 -1.15
N LEU A 51 2.57 12.22 -0.54
CA LEU A 51 1.39 13.10 -0.47
C LEU A 51 1.71 14.43 0.24
N CYS A 52 2.40 14.36 1.38
CA CYS A 52 2.81 15.58 2.11
C CYS A 52 3.75 16.45 1.27
N ARG A 53 4.68 15.84 0.52
CA ARG A 53 5.64 16.58 -0.32
C ARG A 53 4.97 17.24 -1.52
N GLU A 54 3.99 16.58 -2.12
CA GLU A 54 3.27 17.09 -3.30
C GLU A 54 2.15 18.05 -2.92
N GLY A 55 1.72 18.06 -1.65
CA GLY A 55 0.65 18.93 -1.15
C GLY A 55 -0.72 18.62 -1.75
N ASN A 56 -0.90 17.41 -2.29
CA ASN A 56 -2.11 17.00 -3.00
C ASN A 56 -2.62 15.66 -2.47
N ASP A 57 -3.94 15.55 -2.38
CA ASP A 57 -4.62 14.31 -2.07
C ASP A 57 -4.72 13.41 -3.30
N MET A 58 -4.70 12.10 -3.06
CA MET A 58 -4.98 11.10 -4.09
C MET A 58 -6.45 10.74 -4.09
N LEU A 59 -7.08 10.83 -5.27
CA LEU A 59 -8.47 10.50 -5.48
C LEU A 59 -8.60 9.27 -6.36
N PHE A 60 -9.28 8.24 -5.85
CA PHE A 60 -9.57 7.01 -6.58
C PHE A 60 -11.07 6.91 -6.85
N PRO A 61 -11.52 6.98 -8.11
CA PRO A 61 -12.91 6.76 -8.44
C PRO A 61 -13.30 5.30 -8.17
N LEU A 62 -14.46 5.10 -7.56
CA LEU A 62 -15.05 3.79 -7.29
C LEU A 62 -16.15 3.46 -8.30
N PRO A 63 -16.45 2.16 -8.55
CA PRO A 63 -17.45 1.75 -9.55
C PRO A 63 -18.87 2.29 -9.31
N ASP A 64 -19.20 2.68 -8.09
CA ASP A 64 -20.51 3.21 -7.68
C ASP A 64 -20.61 4.74 -7.78
N GLY A 65 -19.60 5.39 -8.36
CA GLY A 65 -19.55 6.85 -8.50
C GLY A 65 -19.04 7.59 -7.26
N ARG A 66 -18.74 6.88 -6.16
CA ARG A 66 -18.04 7.48 -5.01
C ARG A 66 -16.55 7.67 -5.33
N VAL A 67 -15.88 8.45 -4.49
CA VAL A 67 -14.44 8.68 -4.57
C VAL A 67 -13.82 8.30 -3.22
N MET A 68 -12.75 7.50 -3.27
CA MET A 68 -11.88 7.27 -2.13
C MET A 68 -10.77 8.32 -2.15
N GLN A 69 -10.65 9.10 -1.08
CA GLN A 69 -9.61 10.12 -0.91
C GLN A 69 -8.56 9.62 0.07
N LEU A 70 -7.29 9.76 -0.31
CA LEU A 70 -6.14 9.50 0.54
C LEU A 70 -5.35 10.80 0.73
N SER A 71 -5.22 11.19 1.99
CA SER A 71 -4.53 12.39 2.45
C SER A 71 -3.49 12.02 3.49
N ALA A 72 -2.45 12.85 3.62
CA ALA A 72 -1.46 12.71 4.68
C ALA A 72 -1.04 14.07 5.21
N THR A 73 -0.84 14.15 6.52
CA THR A 73 -0.31 15.33 7.21
C THR A 73 0.83 14.91 8.13
N ILE A 74 1.79 15.81 8.32
CA ILE A 74 2.87 15.68 9.30
C ILE A 74 2.59 16.74 10.37
N GLY A 75 2.45 16.31 11.61
CA GLY A 75 2.26 17.17 12.78
C GLY A 75 3.12 16.69 13.93
N ASP A 76 3.24 17.52 14.97
CA ASP A 76 4.00 17.18 16.16
C ASP A 76 3.29 16.06 16.95
N ALA A 77 4.09 15.29 17.71
CA ALA A 77 3.57 14.14 18.45
C ALA A 77 2.52 14.55 19.51
N ASP A 78 2.58 15.79 19.99
CA ASP A 78 1.73 16.34 21.03
C ASP A 78 0.37 16.87 20.50
N ASP A 79 0.22 16.99 19.17
CA ASP A 79 -1.00 17.53 18.52
C ASP A 79 -2.04 16.45 18.15
N LYS A 80 -1.79 15.19 18.51
CA LYS A 80 -2.73 14.09 18.20
C LYS A 80 -3.81 13.94 19.28
N GLU A 81 -4.75 14.88 19.32
CA GLU A 81 -6.11 14.52 19.74
C GLU A 81 -6.67 13.59 18.67
N VAL A 82 -6.72 12.29 18.99
CA VAL A 82 -7.53 11.33 18.24
C VAL A 82 -8.98 11.75 18.45
N THR A 83 -9.56 12.47 17.49
CA THR A 83 -10.99 12.71 17.49
C THR A 83 -11.67 11.36 17.27
N ASP A 84 -12.07 10.71 18.37
CA ASP A 84 -13.08 9.66 18.33
C ASP A 84 -14.37 10.31 17.78
N ALA A 85 -14.61 10.12 16.49
CA ALA A 85 -15.86 10.50 15.86
C ALA A 85 -16.98 9.61 16.40
N GLN A 86 -17.64 10.06 17.47
CA GLN A 86 -18.99 9.65 17.83
C GLN A 86 -20.00 10.46 17.02
N ALA A 87 -20.80 9.78 16.18
CA ALA A 87 -22.14 10.18 15.79
C ALA A 87 -22.94 8.95 15.37
#